data_AF-A0A377YX07-F1
#
_entry.id   AF-A0A377YX07-F1
#
_cell.length_a   1.000
_cell.length_b   1.000
_cell.length_c   1.000
_cell.angle_alpha   90.00
_cell.angle_beta   90.00
_cell.angle_gamma   90.00
#
_symmetry.space_group_name_H-M   'P 1'
#
loop_
_entity.id
_entity.type
_entity.pdbx_description
1 polymer ?
#
loop_
_entity_poly.entity_id
_entity_poly.type
_entity_poly.pdbx_seq_one_letter_code
_entity_poly.pdbx_strand_id
1 'polypeptide(L)'
;MKLRSQLLAAANQSSELQSVRANDLPQMPQLQVDIDNNKAVSLGLSLSDVTDTLSSAWGGTYVNDFIDRGRVKKVYIQGESDARAVPSDLGKWFVRGSDNSMTPFSAFATTHWQYGPESLVRYNGSAAFEIQGENAAGFSSGAAMDKMEKLADSLPAGSTWGVERHFAAGKAGQRPGDEPVRHLDSGGVPVPGGAV
;
A
#
# COMPACT_ATOMS: atom_id res chain seq x y z
N MET A 1 -11.89 -0.95 4.28
CA MET A 1 -12.67 0.27 3.93
C MET A 1 -13.89 0.50 4.82
N LYS A 2 -14.83 -0.44 4.97
CA LYS A 2 -16.09 -0.24 5.73
C LYS A 2 -15.88 0.22 7.18
N LEU A 3 -14.94 -0.39 7.91
CA LEU A 3 -14.63 -0.03 9.30
C LEU A 3 -14.12 1.40 9.46
N ARG A 4 -13.20 1.82 8.58
CA ARG A 4 -12.69 3.19 8.54
C ARG A 4 -13.82 4.19 8.30
N SER A 5 -14.65 3.95 7.28
CA SER A 5 -15.76 4.86 6.97
C SER A 5 -16.76 4.95 8.12
N GLN A 6 -17.00 3.84 8.83
CA GLN A 6 -17.85 3.82 10.02
C GLN A 6 -17.25 4.66 11.17
N LEU A 7 -15.95 4.48 11.45
CA LEU A 7 -15.25 5.26 12.48
C LEU A 7 -15.25 6.76 12.16
N LEU A 8 -14.95 7.13 10.91
CA LEU A 8 -14.99 8.52 10.45
C LEU A 8 -16.40 9.12 10.55
N ALA A 9 -17.43 8.37 10.18
CA ALA A 9 -18.80 8.83 10.30
C ALA A 9 -19.19 9.09 11.76
N ALA A 10 -18.80 8.21 12.68
CA ALA A 10 -19.04 8.38 14.11
C ALA A 10 -18.23 9.54 14.70
N ALA A 11 -16.96 9.69 14.28
CA ALA A 11 -16.09 10.78 14.72
C ALA A 11 -16.63 12.14 14.27
N ASN A 12 -17.13 12.24 13.02
CA ASN A 12 -17.73 13.47 12.48
C ASN A 12 -19.07 13.86 13.13
N GLN A 13 -19.70 12.95 13.89
CA GLN A 13 -20.89 13.26 14.69
C GLN A 13 -20.55 13.77 16.10
N SER A 14 -19.29 13.66 16.52
CA SER A 14 -18.86 14.13 17.83
C SER A 14 -18.61 15.63 17.83
N SER A 15 -19.19 16.33 18.80
CA SER A 15 -18.89 17.74 19.07
C SER A 15 -17.51 17.99 19.68
N GLU A 16 -16.82 16.92 20.13
CA GLU A 16 -15.52 16.98 20.80
C GLU A 16 -14.36 16.92 19.79
N LEU A 17 -14.66 16.53 18.54
CA LEU A 17 -13.70 16.29 17.47
C LEU A 17 -13.94 17.26 16.31
N GLN A 18 -12.86 17.65 15.65
CA GLN A 18 -12.89 18.51 14.48
C GLN A 18 -11.92 17.99 13.40
N SER A 19 -12.25 18.24 12.13
CA SER A 19 -11.37 17.95 10.99
C SER A 19 -10.89 16.50 10.87
N VAL A 20 -11.69 15.53 11.36
CA VAL A 20 -11.33 14.11 11.33
C VAL A 20 -11.41 13.55 9.91
N ARG A 21 -10.29 13.05 9.42
CA ARG A 21 -10.12 12.53 8.05
C ARG A 21 -9.15 11.36 8.03
N ALA A 22 -9.30 10.46 7.07
CA ALA A 22 -8.26 9.48 6.79
C ALA A 22 -7.11 10.14 6.02
N ASN A 23 -5.88 9.81 6.38
CA ASN A 23 -4.68 10.17 5.62
C ASN A 23 -4.36 9.04 4.64
N ASP A 24 -5.28 8.75 3.73
CA ASP A 24 -5.11 7.73 2.70
C ASP A 24 -5.17 8.35 1.31
N LEU A 25 -4.41 7.74 0.39
CA LEU A 25 -4.60 8.02 -1.03
C LEU A 25 -5.87 7.32 -1.50
N PRO A 26 -6.70 7.98 -2.34
CA PRO A 26 -7.89 7.35 -2.90
C PRO A 26 -7.51 6.10 -3.69
N GLN A 27 -8.43 5.14 -3.77
CA GLN A 27 -8.23 3.98 -4.65
C GLN A 27 -8.13 4.46 -6.09
N MET A 28 -7.07 4.04 -6.77
CA MET A 28 -6.84 4.36 -8.17
C MET A 28 -7.26 3.19 -9.06
N PRO A 29 -7.70 3.45 -10.30
CA PRO A 29 -7.88 2.39 -11.28
C PRO A 29 -6.54 1.73 -11.59
N GLN A 30 -6.50 0.41 -11.48
CA GLN A 30 -5.37 -0.44 -11.79
C GLN A 30 -5.77 -1.40 -12.91
N LEU A 31 -4.90 -1.57 -13.90
CA LEU A 31 -5.11 -2.55 -14.96
C LEU A 31 -4.62 -3.91 -14.46
N GLN A 32 -5.55 -4.82 -14.20
CA GLN A 32 -5.24 -6.20 -13.85
C GLN A 32 -5.02 -7.00 -15.14
N VAL A 33 -3.92 -7.76 -15.21
CA VAL A 33 -3.61 -8.68 -16.30
C VAL A 33 -3.70 -10.10 -15.76
N ASP A 34 -4.66 -10.87 -16.27
CA ASP A 34 -4.87 -12.26 -15.86
C ASP A 34 -4.28 -13.18 -16.93
N ILE A 35 -3.32 -14.00 -16.53
CA ILE A 35 -2.64 -14.96 -17.41
C ILE A 35 -3.28 -16.33 -17.19
N ASP A 36 -3.80 -16.94 -18.27
CA ASP A 36 -4.21 -18.34 -18.27
C ASP A 36 -2.97 -19.22 -18.42
N ASN A 37 -2.41 -19.63 -17.29
CA ASN A 37 -1.23 -20.48 -17.23
C ASN A 37 -1.44 -21.83 -17.93
N ASN A 38 -2.64 -22.41 -17.84
CA ASN A 38 -2.94 -23.68 -18.49
C ASN A 38 -2.92 -23.51 -20.01
N LYS A 39 -3.53 -22.43 -20.50
CA LYS A 39 -3.52 -22.08 -21.93
C LYS A 39 -2.11 -21.79 -22.43
N ALA A 40 -1.33 -20.99 -21.70
CA ALA A 40 0.05 -20.67 -22.05
C ALA A 40 0.93 -21.94 -22.18
N VAL A 41 0.86 -22.84 -21.20
CA VAL A 41 1.58 -24.13 -21.24
C VAL A 41 1.09 -25.01 -22.40
N SER A 42 -0.22 -25.05 -22.67
CA SER A 42 -0.77 -25.80 -23.81
C SER A 42 -0.29 -25.29 -25.18
N LEU A 43 0.07 -24.00 -25.25
CA LEU A 43 0.65 -23.35 -26.43
C LEU A 43 2.19 -23.47 -26.48
N GLY A 44 2.78 -24.25 -25.57
CA GLY A 44 4.22 -24.49 -25.52
C GLY A 44 5.02 -23.31 -24.97
N LEU A 45 4.39 -22.37 -24.26
CA LEU A 45 5.05 -21.21 -23.67
C LEU A 45 5.62 -21.55 -22.28
N SER A 46 6.82 -21.07 -21.99
CA SER A 46 7.33 -21.06 -20.62
C SER A 46 6.69 -19.91 -19.83
N LEU A 47 6.25 -20.19 -18.60
CA LEU A 47 5.70 -19.15 -17.72
C LEU A 47 6.76 -18.12 -17.29
N SER A 48 8.04 -18.50 -17.28
CA SER A 48 9.15 -17.55 -17.09
C SER A 48 9.16 -16.52 -18.21
N ASP A 49 9.13 -16.99 -19.46
CA ASP A 49 9.27 -16.14 -20.64
C ASP A 49 8.06 -15.20 -20.78
N VAL A 50 6.87 -15.66 -20.41
CA VAL A 50 5.67 -14.82 -20.31
C VAL A 50 5.89 -13.68 -19.30
N THR A 51 6.35 -14.02 -18.10
CA THR A 51 6.55 -13.03 -17.02
C THR A 51 7.68 -12.06 -17.34
N ASP A 52 8.79 -12.57 -17.90
CA ASP A 52 9.96 -11.78 -18.30
C ASP A 52 9.63 -10.83 -19.44
N THR A 53 8.85 -11.30 -20.43
CA THR A 53 8.38 -10.46 -21.53
C THR A 53 7.49 -9.34 -21.00
N LEU A 54 6.52 -9.65 -20.16
CA LEU A 54 5.61 -8.65 -19.58
C LEU A 54 6.37 -7.61 -18.74
N SER A 55 7.24 -8.08 -17.84
CA SER A 55 8.00 -7.24 -16.91
C SER A 55 8.99 -6.34 -17.65
N SER A 56 9.74 -6.91 -18.60
CA SER A 56 10.71 -6.15 -19.40
C SER A 56 10.01 -5.14 -20.30
N ALA A 57 8.94 -5.54 -20.99
CA ALA A 57 8.23 -4.67 -21.92
C ALA A 57 7.53 -3.49 -21.22
N TRP A 58 6.78 -3.75 -20.15
CA TRP A 58 5.91 -2.76 -19.52
C TRP A 58 6.57 -2.06 -18.33
N GLY A 59 7.21 -2.82 -17.44
CA GLY A 59 7.87 -2.30 -16.25
C GLY A 59 9.29 -1.76 -16.50
N GLY A 60 9.94 -2.24 -17.56
CA GLY A 60 11.34 -1.98 -17.81
C GLY A 60 12.22 -2.82 -16.87
N THR A 61 13.36 -3.28 -17.36
CA THR A 61 14.26 -4.15 -16.59
C THR A 61 15.70 -3.68 -16.73
N TYR A 62 16.39 -3.60 -15.59
CA TYR A 62 17.83 -3.37 -15.55
C TYR A 62 18.56 -4.63 -16.00
N VAL A 63 19.47 -4.51 -16.96
CA VAL A 63 20.20 -5.66 -17.50
C VAL A 63 21.64 -5.68 -16.99
N ASN A 64 22.35 -4.56 -17.16
CA ASN A 64 23.74 -4.43 -16.78
C ASN A 64 24.16 -2.94 -16.74
N ASP A 65 25.44 -2.71 -16.52
CA ASP A 65 26.05 -1.37 -16.58
C ASP A 65 26.95 -1.22 -17.81
N PHE A 66 27.11 0.02 -18.27
CA PHE A 66 28.02 0.42 -19.34
C PHE A 66 28.77 1.71 -18.98
N ILE A 67 29.86 2.01 -19.68
CA ILE A 67 30.65 3.23 -19.45
C ILE A 67 30.26 4.29 -20.50
N ASP A 68 29.73 5.42 -20.05
CA ASP A 68 29.50 6.62 -20.86
C ASP A 68 30.41 7.75 -20.37
N ARG A 69 31.37 8.17 -21.21
CA ARG A 69 32.31 9.28 -20.91
C ARG A 69 32.99 9.15 -19.54
N GLY A 70 33.49 7.96 -19.23
CA GLY A 70 34.20 7.66 -17.98
C GLY A 70 33.31 7.46 -16.75
N ARG A 71 31.98 7.49 -16.90
CA ARG A 71 31.03 7.21 -15.82
C ARG A 71 30.27 5.93 -16.10
N VAL A 72 30.21 5.05 -15.10
CA VAL A 72 29.35 3.86 -15.13
C VAL A 72 27.90 4.30 -15.09
N LYS A 73 27.09 3.81 -16.02
CA LYS A 73 25.66 4.05 -16.17
C LYS A 73 24.92 2.74 -16.34
N LYS A 74 23.66 2.74 -15.93
CA LYS A 74 22.76 1.57 -16.05
C LYS A 74 22.21 1.42 -17.46
N VAL A 75 22.08 0.19 -17.92
CA VAL A 75 21.34 -0.21 -19.12
C VAL A 75 19.98 -0.75 -18.68
N TYR A 76 18.94 -0.18 -19.25
CA TYR A 76 17.57 -0.65 -19.10
C TYR A 76 17.03 -1.08 -20.46
N ILE A 77 16.25 -2.16 -20.46
CA ILE A 77 15.41 -2.55 -21.60
C ILE A 77 13.96 -2.26 -21.25
N GLN A 78 13.22 -1.69 -22.19
CA GLN A 78 11.79 -1.45 -22.06
C GLN A 78 11.15 -1.41 -23.45
N GLY A 79 9.86 -1.68 -23.52
CA GLY A 79 9.08 -1.40 -24.71
C GLY A 79 8.99 0.10 -25.01
N GLU A 80 8.95 0.43 -26.29
CA GLU A 80 8.67 1.78 -26.76
C GLU A 80 7.31 2.27 -26.26
N SER A 81 7.16 3.58 -26.08
CA SER A 81 5.97 4.16 -25.42
C SER A 81 4.66 3.82 -26.12
N ASP A 82 4.66 3.74 -27.46
CA ASP A 82 3.48 3.41 -28.28
C ASP A 82 3.15 1.91 -28.32
N ALA A 83 4.00 1.06 -27.74
CA ALA A 83 3.79 -0.37 -27.56
C ALA A 83 3.31 -0.73 -26.13
N ARG A 84 3.07 0.26 -25.26
CA ARG A 84 2.66 0.03 -23.86
C ARG A 84 1.85 1.20 -23.26
N ALA A 85 1.19 2.00 -24.09
CA ALA A 85 0.45 3.18 -23.62
C ALA A 85 -0.95 2.81 -23.15
N VAL A 86 -1.60 1.87 -23.84
CA VAL A 86 -2.99 1.50 -23.61
C VAL A 86 -3.16 -0.02 -23.46
N PRO A 87 -4.21 -0.51 -22.77
CA PRO A 87 -4.39 -1.95 -22.55
C PRO A 87 -4.37 -2.81 -23.82
N SER A 88 -4.88 -2.28 -24.95
CA SER A 88 -4.86 -2.98 -26.24
C SER A 88 -3.45 -3.22 -26.78
N ASP A 89 -2.46 -2.45 -26.33
CA ASP A 89 -1.06 -2.64 -26.73
C ASP A 89 -0.47 -3.95 -26.20
N LEU A 90 -1.10 -4.58 -25.20
CA LEU A 90 -0.66 -5.88 -24.70
C LEU A 90 -0.64 -6.93 -25.83
N GLY A 91 -1.58 -6.84 -26.77
CA GLY A 91 -1.63 -7.72 -27.94
C GLY A 91 -0.49 -7.53 -28.95
N LYS A 92 0.30 -6.46 -28.84
CA LYS A 92 1.50 -6.23 -29.67
C LYS A 92 2.70 -7.07 -29.21
N TRP A 93 2.64 -7.62 -27.99
CA TRP A 93 3.70 -8.43 -27.42
C TRP A 93 3.48 -9.90 -27.70
N PHE A 94 4.56 -10.58 -28.08
CA PHE A 94 4.56 -12.00 -28.42
C PHE A 94 5.60 -12.74 -27.58
N VAL A 95 5.25 -13.96 -27.18
CA VAL A 95 6.14 -14.88 -26.47
C VAL A 95 6.48 -16.02 -27.42
N ARG A 96 7.75 -16.41 -27.45
CA ARG A 96 8.24 -17.52 -28.26
C ARG A 96 7.92 -18.84 -27.56
N GLY A 97 7.27 -19.76 -28.26
CA GLY A 97 7.01 -21.13 -27.80
C GLY A 97 8.19 -22.06 -28.09
N SER A 98 8.14 -23.25 -27.49
CA SER A 98 9.15 -24.32 -27.66
C SER A 98 9.26 -24.85 -29.10
N ASP A 99 8.19 -24.73 -29.88
CA ASP A 99 8.14 -25.02 -31.32
C ASP A 99 8.61 -23.84 -32.19
N ASN A 100 9.19 -22.80 -31.58
CA ASN A 100 9.63 -21.56 -32.20
C ASN A 100 8.48 -20.70 -32.78
N SER A 101 7.23 -21.03 -32.46
CA SER A 101 6.07 -20.20 -32.80
C SER A 101 6.04 -18.92 -31.96
N MET A 102 5.44 -17.85 -32.47
CA MET A 102 5.25 -16.59 -31.74
C MET A 102 3.77 -16.48 -31.38
N THR A 103 3.47 -16.50 -30.08
CA THR A 103 2.09 -16.40 -29.57
C THR A 103 1.85 -15.02 -28.96
N PRO A 104 0.82 -14.27 -29.41
CA PRO A 104 0.50 -12.98 -28.83
C PRO A 104 -0.10 -13.12 -27.43
N PHE A 105 0.11 -12.14 -26.55
CA PHE A 105 -0.49 -12.13 -25.21
C PHE A 105 -2.02 -12.25 -25.23
N SER A 106 -2.70 -11.72 -26.25
CA SER A 106 -4.16 -11.83 -26.38
C SER A 106 -4.67 -13.27 -26.51
N ALA A 107 -3.81 -14.25 -26.81
CA ALA A 107 -4.19 -15.66 -26.92
C ALA A 107 -4.29 -16.39 -25.57
N PHE A 108 -3.66 -15.85 -24.52
CA PHE A 108 -3.55 -16.48 -23.20
C PHE A 108 -3.66 -15.51 -22.03
N ALA A 109 -3.91 -14.22 -22.27
CA ALA A 109 -4.09 -13.21 -21.24
C ALA A 109 -5.31 -12.33 -21.51
N THR A 110 -5.98 -11.94 -20.44
CA THR A 110 -7.08 -10.97 -20.46
C THR A 110 -6.75 -9.80 -19.54
N THR A 111 -7.42 -8.67 -19.75
CA THR A 111 -7.24 -7.48 -18.89
C THR A 111 -8.57 -6.95 -18.44
N HIS A 112 -8.61 -6.44 -17.20
CA HIS A 112 -9.78 -5.77 -16.67
C HIS A 112 -9.37 -4.67 -15.69
N TRP A 113 -10.22 -3.65 -15.55
CA TRP A 113 -10.00 -2.58 -14.60
C TRP A 113 -10.49 -2.98 -13.22
N GLN A 114 -9.65 -2.79 -12.22
CA GLN A 114 -10.00 -2.91 -10.81
C GLN A 114 -9.58 -1.67 -10.04
N TYR A 115 -10.17 -1.46 -8.87
CA TYR A 115 -9.77 -0.38 -7.97
C TYR A 115 -8.93 -0.95 -6.84
N GLY A 116 -7.74 -0.38 -6.64
CA GLY A 116 -6.80 -0.80 -5.62
C GLY A 116 -6.16 0.40 -4.91
N PRO A 117 -5.66 0.20 -3.68
CA PRO A 117 -4.85 1.23 -3.03
C PRO A 117 -3.53 1.39 -3.80
N GLU A 118 -3.13 2.64 -4.06
CA GLU A 118 -1.81 2.95 -4.63
C GLU A 118 -0.69 2.64 -3.65
N SER A 119 -0.94 2.87 -2.36
CA SER A 119 -0.01 2.57 -1.28
C SER A 119 -0.75 1.92 -0.10
N LEU A 120 -0.13 0.94 0.52
CA LEU A 120 -0.60 0.29 1.73
C LEU A 120 0.15 0.86 2.93
N VAL A 121 -0.56 1.60 3.77
CA VAL A 121 -0.02 2.07 5.04
C VAL A 121 0.01 0.91 6.04
N ARG A 122 1.09 0.80 6.81
CA ARG A 122 1.25 -0.18 7.87
C ARG A 122 1.64 0.50 9.18
N TYR A 123 1.13 -0.02 10.28
CA TYR A 123 1.51 0.37 11.63
C TYR A 123 1.90 -0.89 12.41
N ASN A 124 3.10 -0.89 13.01
CA ASN A 124 3.67 -2.05 13.71
C ASN A 124 3.56 -3.38 12.94
N GLY A 125 3.88 -3.34 11.63
CA GLY A 125 3.87 -4.52 10.75
C GLY A 125 2.49 -4.94 10.21
N SER A 126 1.40 -4.41 10.78
CA SER A 126 0.03 -4.72 10.35
C SER A 126 -0.51 -3.68 9.37
N ALA A 127 -1.36 -4.08 8.43
CA ALA A 127 -2.05 -3.15 7.53
C ALA A 127 -2.95 -2.22 8.35
N ALA A 128 -2.84 -0.91 8.11
CA ALA A 128 -3.51 0.10 8.92
C ALA A 128 -4.05 1.22 8.04
N PHE A 129 -5.01 1.97 8.60
CA PHE A 129 -5.45 3.24 8.04
C PHE A 129 -5.08 4.33 9.03
N GLU A 130 -4.33 5.32 8.56
CA GLU A 130 -4.04 6.50 9.37
C GLU A 130 -5.26 7.43 9.36
N ILE A 131 -5.69 7.88 10.54
CA ILE A 131 -6.75 8.85 10.72
C ILE A 131 -6.18 10.02 11.50
N GLN A 132 -6.35 11.22 10.95
CA GLN A 132 -5.90 12.48 11.54
C GLN A 132 -7.11 13.32 11.91
N GLY A 133 -7.03 14.04 13.02
CA GLY A 133 -8.07 14.92 13.49
C GLY A 133 -7.56 15.83 14.61
N GLU A 134 -8.38 16.78 15.01
CA GLU A 134 -8.05 17.77 16.04
C GLU A 134 -9.16 17.81 17.10
N ASN A 135 -8.84 18.35 18.28
CA ASN A 135 -9.84 18.66 19.29
C ASN A 135 -10.70 19.84 18.85
N ALA A 136 -12.01 19.74 19.06
CA ALA A 136 -12.92 20.86 18.84
C ALA A 136 -12.65 22.00 19.85
N ALA A 137 -13.09 23.21 19.50
CA ALA A 137 -12.96 24.37 20.38
C ALA A 137 -13.60 24.10 21.76
N GLY A 138 -12.85 24.37 22.83
CA GLY A 138 -13.29 24.13 24.22
C GLY A 138 -12.98 22.74 24.76
N PHE A 139 -12.41 21.83 23.96
CA PHE A 139 -11.95 20.51 24.40
C PHE A 139 -10.42 20.43 24.39
N SER A 140 -9.84 19.60 25.27
CA SER A 140 -8.40 19.31 25.26
C SER A 140 -8.06 18.21 24.25
N SER A 141 -6.80 18.12 23.85
CA SER A 141 -6.31 17.01 23.01
C SER A 141 -6.47 15.65 23.70
N GLY A 142 -6.33 15.59 25.03
CA GLY A 142 -6.61 14.38 25.81
C GLY A 142 -8.06 13.95 25.72
N ALA A 143 -9.01 14.87 25.88
CA ALA A 143 -10.44 14.56 25.75
C ALA A 143 -10.80 14.07 24.34
N ALA A 144 -10.22 14.68 23.30
CA ALA A 144 -10.39 14.23 21.93
C ALA A 144 -9.83 12.81 21.69
N MET A 145 -8.69 12.48 22.29
CA MET A 145 -8.15 11.11 22.20
C MET A 145 -9.02 10.10 22.93
N ASP A 146 -9.41 10.38 24.18
CA ASP A 146 -10.30 9.51 24.96
C ASP A 146 -11.60 9.25 24.18
N LYS A 147 -12.08 10.26 23.45
CA LYS A 147 -13.24 10.11 22.58
C LYS A 147 -12.98 9.19 21.40
N MET A 148 -11.85 9.37 20.71
CA MET A 148 -11.45 8.50 19.60
C MET A 148 -11.23 7.05 20.04
N GLU A 149 -10.65 6.82 21.21
CA GLU A 149 -10.47 5.48 21.79
C GLU A 149 -11.83 4.81 22.02
N LYS A 150 -12.78 5.50 22.66
CA LYS A 150 -14.15 5.00 22.86
C LYS A 150 -14.86 4.66 21.55
N LEU A 151 -14.65 5.47 20.50
CA LEU A 151 -15.21 5.19 19.18
C LEU A 151 -14.53 3.99 18.52
N ALA A 152 -13.21 3.84 18.68
CA ALA A 152 -12.46 2.71 18.14
C ALA A 152 -12.84 1.39 18.84
N ASP A 153 -13.07 1.40 20.15
CA ASP A 153 -13.54 0.24 20.93
C ASP A 153 -14.94 -0.22 20.53
N SER A 154 -15.74 0.64 19.89
CA SER A 154 -17.06 0.28 19.35
C SER A 154 -16.99 -0.48 18.02
N LEU A 155 -15.80 -0.64 17.42
CA LEU A 155 -15.62 -1.37 16.19
C LEU A 155 -15.74 -2.89 16.40
N PRO A 156 -16.18 -3.65 15.38
CA PRO A 156 -16.24 -5.11 15.41
C PRO A 156 -14.95 -5.80 15.88
N ALA A 157 -15.12 -6.93 16.56
CA ALA A 157 -14.04 -7.77 17.04
C ALA A 157 -13.05 -8.14 15.91
N GLY A 158 -11.76 -8.13 16.24
CA GLY A 158 -10.66 -8.32 15.27
C GLY A 158 -10.06 -7.03 14.71
N SER A 159 -10.62 -5.87 15.08
CA SER A 159 -10.02 -4.56 14.80
C SER A 159 -8.98 -4.22 15.87
N THR A 160 -7.77 -3.82 15.46
CA THR A 160 -6.75 -3.25 16.35
C THR A 160 -6.60 -1.76 16.03
N TRP A 161 -6.26 -0.97 17.05
CA TRP A 161 -6.06 0.46 16.90
C TRP A 161 -4.87 0.93 17.75
N GLY A 162 -4.28 2.05 17.35
CA GLY A 162 -3.26 2.76 18.11
C GLY A 162 -3.52 4.25 17.96
N VAL A 163 -3.32 5.01 19.04
CA VAL A 163 -3.47 6.46 19.05
C VAL A 163 -2.13 7.09 19.40
N GLU A 164 -1.75 8.12 18.65
CA GLU A 164 -0.53 8.89 18.89
C GLU A 164 -0.85 10.39 19.00
N ARG A 165 -0.16 11.08 19.90
CA ARG A 165 -0.21 12.54 20.00
C ARG A 165 0.86 13.15 19.10
N HIS A 166 0.44 13.89 18.10
CA HIS A 166 1.35 14.75 17.36
C HIS A 166 1.23 16.19 17.87
N PHE A 167 2.29 16.71 18.47
CA PHE A 167 2.37 18.13 18.82
C PHE A 167 2.78 18.89 17.56
N ALA A 168 1.88 19.68 17.00
CA ALA A 168 2.27 20.67 16.00
C ALA A 168 3.31 21.60 16.66
N ALA A 169 4.52 21.66 16.10
CA ALA A 169 5.55 22.59 16.54
C ALA A 169 5.08 24.03 16.25
N GLY A 170 4.31 24.58 17.18
CA GLY A 170 3.98 26.00 17.22
C GLY A 170 5.26 26.80 17.42
N LYS A 171 5.36 27.93 16.73
CA LYS A 171 6.51 28.87 16.79
C LYS A 171 7.06 29.01 18.23
N ALA A 172 8.38 28.91 18.34
CA ALA A 172 9.16 29.02 19.56
C ALA A 172 8.58 30.03 20.57
N GLY A 173 8.30 29.59 21.80
CA GLY A 173 7.88 30.53 22.83
C GLY A 173 7.49 30.02 24.21
N GLN A 174 7.02 28.78 24.40
CA GLN A 174 6.53 28.36 25.73
C GLN A 174 7.11 27.01 26.15
N ARG A 175 7.84 27.02 27.27
CA ARG A 175 8.57 25.85 27.82
C ARG A 175 7.58 24.76 28.26
N PRO A 176 7.82 23.47 27.95
CA PRO A 176 7.00 22.38 28.47
C PRO A 176 7.35 22.13 29.94
N GLY A 177 6.37 22.30 30.83
CA GLY A 177 6.41 21.78 32.18
C GLY A 177 5.92 20.33 32.17
N ASP A 178 6.69 19.47 32.83
CA ASP A 178 6.52 18.04 33.07
C ASP A 178 5.08 17.54 33.18
N GLU A 179 4.68 16.58 32.33
CA GLU A 179 3.77 15.50 32.70
C GLU A 179 4.03 14.23 31.85
N PRO A 180 3.88 13.02 32.43
CA PRO A 180 4.53 11.80 31.93
C PRO A 180 3.82 11.15 30.73
N VAL A 181 4.62 10.77 29.74
CA VAL A 181 4.22 9.87 28.63
C VAL A 181 3.89 8.50 29.22
N ARG A 182 2.61 8.12 29.28
CA ARG A 182 2.22 6.76 29.65
C ARG A 182 2.45 5.83 28.46
N HIS A 183 3.55 5.08 28.48
CA HIS A 183 3.73 3.89 27.65
C HIS A 183 2.90 2.74 28.24
N LEU A 184 1.92 2.25 27.49
CA LEU A 184 1.30 0.95 27.75
C LEU A 184 1.99 -0.06 26.82
N ASP A 185 3.05 -0.68 27.36
CA ASP A 185 3.66 -1.88 26.80
C ASP A 185 2.71 -3.06 27.02
N SER A 186 2.22 -3.64 25.93
CA SER A 186 1.38 -4.83 25.95
C SER A 186 2.25 -6.09 25.99
N GLY A 187 2.48 -6.58 27.21
CA GLY A 187 2.51 -8.01 27.52
C GLY A 187 3.61 -8.87 26.87
N GLY A 188 4.79 -8.90 27.50
CA GLY A 188 5.74 -9.99 27.35
C GLY A 188 5.16 -11.33 27.85
N VAL A 189 5.24 -12.36 27.02
CA VAL A 189 4.91 -13.75 27.38
C VAL A 189 5.95 -14.27 28.38
N PRO A 190 5.56 -14.89 29.52
CA PRO A 190 6.52 -15.41 30.48
C PRO A 190 7.08 -16.77 30.03
N VAL A 191 8.40 -16.87 29.94
CA VAL A 191 9.14 -18.14 29.90
C VAL A 191 9.37 -18.62 31.34
N PRO A 192 8.95 -19.85 31.71
CA PRO A 192 9.23 -20.40 33.04
C PRO A 192 10.64 -21.00 33.06
N GLY A 193 11.52 -20.39 33.86
CA GLY A 193 12.79 -20.98 34.27
C GLY A 193 12.60 -21.88 35.49
N GLY A 194 13.04 -23.13 35.39
CA GLY A 194 13.21 -24.06 36.50
C GLY A 194 14.60 -24.66 36.41
N ALA A 195 15.39 -24.45 37.46
CA ALA A 195 16.75 -24.94 37.65
C ALA A 195 16.84 -26.48 37.63
N VAL A 196 17.87 -27.02 36.95
CA VAL A 196 19.05 -27.70 37.54
C VAL A 196 20.23 -27.51 36.58
#